data_AF-A0A944ULV0-F1
#
_entry.id   AF-A0A944ULV0-F1
#
_cell.length_a   1.000
_cell.length_b   1.000
_cell.length_c   1.000
_cell.angle_alpha   90.00
_cell.angle_beta   90.00
_cell.angle_gamma   90.00
#
_symmetry.space_group_name_H-M   'P 1'
#
loop_
_entity.id
_entity.type
_entity.pdbx_description
1 polymer ?
#
loop_
_entity_poly.entity_id
_entity_poly.type
_entity_poly.pdbx_seq_one_letter_code
_entity_poly.pdbx_strand_id
1 'polypeptide(L)'
;QRQNVEIIWKPILVGGVFNSVNQDVYQFRENPNALKLEYSAYDLNLWAKHRDINISKPKIFPVNSVKAMRGCLFAMQQNSLPLFAQKVFDAYWGRGLDISDEAIITKIAEEADLCPQDFKQYIYSQEAKDLLMSNSAQLIEKKGFGSPTFFYRDHMFFGNDRLHLLEEVIRKELI
;
A
#
# COMPACT_ATOMS: atom_id res chain seq x y z
N GLN A 1 6.79 -15.50 6.65
CA GLN A 1 6.77 -15.88 5.22
C GLN A 1 6.66 -17.40 5.13
N ARG A 2 5.77 -17.96 4.28
CA ARG A 2 5.54 -19.43 4.18
C ARG A 2 6.28 -20.10 3.04
N GLN A 3 6.48 -19.38 1.94
CA GLN A 3 7.18 -19.85 0.74
C GLN A 3 8.62 -19.32 0.76
N ASN A 4 9.59 -20.11 0.28
CA ASN A 4 10.99 -19.70 0.23
C ASN A 4 11.28 -18.84 -1.02
N VAL A 5 10.67 -17.64 -1.08
CA VAL A 5 10.80 -16.68 -2.19
C VAL A 5 11.30 -15.33 -1.69
N GLU A 6 12.07 -14.63 -2.50
CA GLU A 6 12.42 -13.24 -2.20
C GLU A 6 11.22 -12.32 -2.46
N ILE A 7 10.93 -11.41 -1.52
CA ILE A 7 9.90 -10.39 -1.70
C ILE A 7 10.58 -9.08 -2.11
N ILE A 8 10.39 -8.70 -3.37
CA ILE A 8 10.84 -7.41 -3.89
C ILE A 8 9.70 -6.40 -3.71
N TRP A 9 9.83 -5.52 -2.73
CA TRP A 9 8.85 -4.48 -2.47
C TRP A 9 8.96 -3.35 -3.50
N LYS A 10 7.79 -2.86 -3.95
CA LYS A 10 7.68 -1.72 -4.87
C LYS A 10 6.65 -0.72 -4.34
N PRO A 11 7.06 0.24 -3.49
CA PRO A 11 6.18 1.34 -3.10
C PRO A 11 5.73 2.12 -4.34
N ILE A 12 4.41 2.32 -4.47
CA ILE A 12 3.75 3.07 -5.55
C ILE A 12 2.89 4.20 -4.99
N LEU A 13 2.47 5.14 -5.84
CA LEU A 13 1.45 6.11 -5.49
C LEU A 13 0.10 5.73 -6.12
N VAL A 14 -0.81 5.17 -5.33
CA VAL A 14 -2.14 4.71 -5.81
C VAL A 14 -2.93 5.84 -6.48
N GLY A 15 -2.88 7.07 -5.94
CA GLY A 15 -3.52 8.22 -6.57
C GLY A 15 -3.00 8.50 -7.98
N GLY A 16 -1.70 8.31 -8.22
CA GLY A 16 -1.11 8.43 -9.56
C GLY A 16 -1.61 7.33 -10.51
N VAL A 17 -1.66 6.08 -10.04
CA VAL A 17 -2.19 4.95 -10.82
C VAL A 17 -3.66 5.15 -11.16
N PHE A 18 -4.47 5.63 -10.22
CA PHE A 18 -5.89 5.87 -10.45
C PHE A 18 -6.14 6.98 -11.47
N ASN A 19 -5.39 8.07 -11.39
CA ASN A 19 -5.45 9.15 -12.37
C ASN A 19 -5.12 8.68 -13.79
N SER A 20 -4.17 7.75 -13.93
CA SER A 20 -3.71 7.28 -15.24
C SER A 20 -4.61 6.22 -15.86
N VAL A 21 -5.09 5.23 -15.08
CA VAL A 21 -5.72 4.02 -15.65
C VAL A 21 -7.04 3.60 -14.98
N ASN A 22 -7.61 4.38 -14.07
CA ASN A 22 -8.89 4.04 -13.40
C ASN A 22 -9.88 5.21 -13.34
N GLN A 23 -10.22 5.81 -14.50
CA GLN A 23 -11.18 6.92 -14.57
C GLN A 23 -12.59 6.53 -14.07
N ASP A 24 -12.95 5.26 -14.24
CA ASP A 24 -14.18 4.64 -13.74
C ASP A 24 -14.30 4.67 -12.20
N VAL A 25 -13.17 4.62 -11.48
CA VAL A 25 -13.17 4.75 -10.01
C VAL A 25 -13.63 6.14 -9.57
N TYR A 26 -13.29 7.19 -10.30
CA TYR A 26 -13.76 8.55 -9.99
C TYR A 26 -15.25 8.71 -10.26
N GLN A 27 -15.74 8.17 -11.38
CA GLN A 27 -17.17 8.16 -11.70
C GLN A 27 -17.99 7.41 -10.63
N PHE A 28 -17.48 6.27 -10.15
CA PHE A 28 -18.13 5.55 -9.06
C PHE A 28 -18.19 6.36 -7.75
N ARG A 29 -17.18 7.19 -7.46
CA ARG A 29 -17.17 8.03 -6.25
C ARG A 29 -18.19 9.16 -6.33
N GLU A 30 -18.48 9.68 -7.51
CA GLU A 30 -19.48 10.74 -7.71
C GLU A 30 -20.91 10.21 -7.50
N ASN A 31 -21.18 8.96 -7.90
CA ASN A 31 -22.48 8.31 -7.70
C ASN A 31 -22.33 6.89 -7.15
N PRO A 32 -22.08 6.74 -5.84
CA PRO A 32 -21.78 5.44 -5.25
C PRO A 32 -23.01 4.54 -5.18
N ASN A 33 -22.81 3.26 -5.50
CA ASN A 33 -23.82 2.25 -5.25
C ASN A 33 -23.73 1.76 -3.79
N ALA A 34 -24.74 2.09 -2.98
CA ALA A 34 -24.80 1.74 -1.56
C ALA A 34 -24.65 0.22 -1.31
N LEU A 35 -25.28 -0.63 -2.13
CA LEU A 35 -25.20 -2.10 -1.98
C LEU A 35 -23.77 -2.61 -2.13
N LYS A 36 -22.99 -2.05 -3.08
CA LYS A 36 -21.58 -2.40 -3.27
C LYS A 36 -20.71 -1.90 -2.12
N LEU A 37 -20.99 -0.71 -1.59
CA LEU A 37 -20.26 -0.16 -0.45
C LEU A 37 -20.50 -0.95 0.84
N GLU A 38 -21.75 -1.33 1.11
CA GLU A 38 -22.11 -2.16 2.27
C GLU A 38 -21.44 -3.52 2.20
N TYR A 39 -21.47 -4.18 1.04
CA TYR A 39 -20.76 -5.43 0.83
C TYR A 39 -19.24 -5.26 1.03
N SER A 40 -18.64 -4.22 0.45
CA SER A 40 -17.20 -3.95 0.59
C SER A 40 -16.79 -3.72 2.05
N ALA A 41 -17.62 -3.00 2.83
CA ALA A 41 -17.38 -2.80 4.25
C ALA A 41 -17.53 -4.11 5.05
N TYR A 42 -18.53 -4.92 4.74
CA TYR A 42 -18.70 -6.24 5.35
C TYR A 42 -17.51 -7.16 5.07
N ASP A 43 -17.09 -7.25 3.81
CA ASP A 43 -15.96 -8.09 3.38
C ASP A 43 -14.65 -7.66 4.06
N LEU A 44 -14.39 -6.34 4.14
CA LEU A 44 -13.22 -5.81 4.85
C LEU A 44 -13.20 -6.24 6.33
N ASN A 45 -14.35 -6.16 7.01
CA ASN A 45 -14.48 -6.57 8.41
C ASN A 45 -14.29 -8.08 8.58
N LEU A 46 -14.76 -8.89 7.63
CA LEU A 46 -14.58 -10.34 7.67
C LEU A 46 -13.11 -10.73 7.47
N TRP A 47 -12.43 -10.09 6.52
CA TRP A 47 -10.98 -10.26 6.35
C TRP A 47 -10.20 -9.84 7.59
N ALA A 48 -10.57 -8.73 8.22
CA ALA A 48 -9.92 -8.26 9.44
C ALA A 48 -10.03 -9.29 10.58
N LYS A 49 -11.22 -9.84 10.80
CA LYS A 49 -11.45 -10.94 11.75
C LYS A 49 -10.64 -12.19 11.41
N HIS A 50 -10.63 -12.59 10.13
CA HIS A 50 -9.88 -13.77 9.69
C HIS A 50 -8.36 -13.63 9.90
N ARG A 51 -7.84 -12.39 9.79
CA ARG A 51 -6.41 -12.08 9.95
C ARG A 51 -6.03 -11.66 11.36
N ASP A 52 -6.99 -11.61 12.29
CA ASP A 52 -6.81 -11.10 13.65
C ASP A 52 -6.18 -9.69 13.69
N ILE A 53 -6.69 -8.80 12.83
CA ILE A 53 -6.26 -7.40 12.75
C ILE A 53 -7.42 -6.47 13.11
N ASN A 54 -7.10 -5.38 13.79
CA ASN A 54 -8.04 -4.30 13.99
C ASN A 54 -8.10 -3.40 12.75
N ILE A 55 -9.30 -3.11 12.26
CA ILE A 55 -9.53 -2.16 11.18
C ILE A 55 -10.68 -1.23 11.52
N SER A 56 -10.49 0.04 11.23
CA SER A 56 -11.46 1.10 11.38
C SER A 56 -11.40 2.01 10.16
N LYS A 57 -12.54 2.53 9.74
CA LYS A 57 -12.57 3.51 8.65
C LYS A 57 -11.97 4.83 9.17
N PRO A 58 -10.88 5.34 8.58
CA PRO A 58 -10.30 6.62 9.00
C PRO A 58 -11.29 7.77 8.77
N LYS A 59 -11.24 8.81 9.61
CA LYS A 59 -12.08 10.00 9.44
C LYS A 59 -11.77 10.74 8.13
N ILE A 60 -10.49 10.79 7.77
CA ILE A 60 -10.00 11.38 6.52
C ILE A 60 -9.77 10.24 5.53
N PHE A 61 -10.69 10.10 4.56
CA PHE A 61 -10.58 9.08 3.52
C PHE A 61 -11.13 9.61 2.19
N PRO A 62 -10.37 9.55 1.07
CA PRO A 62 -8.98 9.11 0.99
C PRO A 62 -7.99 10.14 1.56
N VAL A 63 -6.95 9.67 2.26
CA VAL A 63 -5.85 10.51 2.75
C VAL A 63 -4.81 10.77 1.65
N ASN A 64 -4.10 11.90 1.73
CA ASN A 64 -2.89 12.11 0.95
C ASN A 64 -1.73 11.28 1.54
N SER A 65 -1.45 10.13 0.93
CA SER A 65 -0.43 9.19 1.40
C SER A 65 0.98 9.43 0.84
N VAL A 66 1.24 10.56 0.16
CA VAL A 66 2.52 10.79 -0.54
C VAL A 66 3.72 10.69 0.41
N LYS A 67 3.65 11.36 1.57
CA LYS A 67 4.75 11.32 2.57
C LYS A 67 4.99 9.91 3.09
N ALA A 68 3.92 9.18 3.40
CA ALA A 68 4.00 7.79 3.84
C ALA A 68 4.64 6.89 2.76
N MET A 69 4.23 7.02 1.49
CA MET A 69 4.78 6.19 0.42
C MET A 69 6.24 6.52 0.08
N ARG A 70 6.66 7.78 0.21
CA ARG A 70 8.08 8.16 0.14
C ARG A 70 8.86 7.66 1.37
N GLY A 71 8.24 7.68 2.53
CA GLY A 71 8.79 7.08 3.74
C GLY A 71 9.06 5.58 3.59
N CYS A 72 8.20 4.85 2.87
CA CYS A 72 8.46 3.45 2.52
C CYS A 72 9.73 3.27 1.68
N LEU A 73 10.03 4.19 0.75
CA LEU A 73 11.28 4.15 -0.02
C LEU A 73 12.50 4.35 0.87
N PHE A 74 12.46 5.31 1.80
CA PHE A 74 13.53 5.50 2.78
C PHE A 74 13.70 4.28 3.68
N ALA A 75 12.60 3.76 4.24
CA ALA A 75 12.61 2.59 5.11
C ALA A 75 13.16 1.35 4.38
N MET A 76 12.97 1.24 3.07
CA MET A 76 13.55 0.19 2.25
C MET A 76 15.08 0.30 2.16
N GLN A 77 15.63 1.52 2.02
CA GLN A 77 17.09 1.76 2.07
C GLN A 77 17.70 1.39 3.43
N GLN A 78 16.90 1.48 4.50
CA GLN A 78 17.31 1.18 5.88
C GLN A 78 16.92 -0.23 6.34
N ASN A 79 16.44 -1.11 5.45
CA ASN A 79 15.96 -2.47 5.77
C ASN A 79 14.83 -2.53 6.83
N SER A 80 14.07 -1.44 7.02
CA SER A 80 12.98 -1.33 8.00
C SER A 80 11.59 -1.22 7.34
N LEU A 81 11.49 -1.40 6.01
CA LEU A 81 10.24 -1.23 5.28
C LEU A 81 9.04 -2.02 5.86
N PRO A 82 9.14 -3.34 6.16
CA PRO A 82 7.99 -4.07 6.69
C PRO A 82 7.46 -3.49 8.01
N LEU A 83 8.37 -3.10 8.92
CA LEU A 83 8.02 -2.52 10.21
C LEU A 83 7.40 -1.12 10.04
N PHE A 84 8.03 -0.26 9.25
CA PHE A 84 7.50 1.07 8.96
C PHE A 84 6.12 1.00 8.31
N ALA A 85 5.96 0.18 7.26
CA ALA A 85 4.68 0.03 6.56
C ALA A 85 3.59 -0.51 7.50
N GLN A 86 3.90 -1.51 8.34
CA GLN A 86 2.97 -2.04 9.33
C GLN A 86 2.48 -0.94 10.28
N LYS A 87 3.39 -0.10 10.81
CA LYS A 87 3.05 1.00 11.71
C LYS A 87 2.24 2.10 11.00
N VAL A 88 2.51 2.37 9.73
CA VAL A 88 1.70 3.30 8.91
C VAL A 88 0.28 2.75 8.72
N PHE A 89 0.14 1.47 8.37
CA PHE A 89 -1.17 0.83 8.23
C PHE A 89 -1.93 0.83 9.55
N ASP A 90 -1.29 0.48 10.67
CA ASP A 90 -1.90 0.55 11.99
C ASP A 90 -2.31 1.99 12.37
N ALA A 91 -1.45 2.98 12.15
CA ALA A 91 -1.77 4.38 12.42
C ALA A 91 -3.02 4.84 11.66
N TYR A 92 -3.08 4.55 10.36
CA TYR A 92 -4.17 5.00 9.51
C TYR A 92 -5.44 4.16 9.69
N TRP A 93 -5.36 2.85 9.42
CA TRP A 93 -6.51 1.95 9.43
C TRP A 93 -6.85 1.41 10.82
N GLY A 94 -5.88 1.24 11.72
CA GLY A 94 -6.15 0.78 13.09
C GLY A 94 -6.62 1.92 14.00
N ARG A 95 -5.84 3.03 14.04
CA ARG A 95 -6.01 4.14 14.99
C ARG A 95 -6.68 5.39 14.39
N GLY A 96 -6.88 5.46 13.07
CA GLY A 96 -7.57 6.57 12.42
C GLY A 96 -6.77 7.88 12.39
N LEU A 97 -5.44 7.82 12.48
CA LEU A 97 -4.56 8.99 12.45
C LEU A 97 -4.37 9.54 11.02
N ASP A 98 -4.11 10.84 10.92
CA ASP A 98 -3.83 11.50 9.65
C ASP A 98 -2.36 11.31 9.24
N ILE A 99 -2.10 10.33 8.38
CA ILE A 99 -0.76 10.06 7.86
C ILE A 99 -0.26 11.07 6.81
N SER A 100 -1.04 12.10 6.49
CA SER A 100 -0.58 13.24 5.69
C SER A 100 0.15 14.30 6.52
N ASP A 101 -0.04 14.27 7.85
CA ASP A 101 0.69 15.10 8.81
C ASP A 101 2.16 14.62 8.92
N GLU A 102 3.09 15.58 8.76
CA GLU A 102 4.53 15.31 8.87
C GLU A 102 4.93 14.85 10.27
N ALA A 103 4.36 15.43 11.32
CA ALA A 103 4.70 15.08 12.69
C ALA A 103 4.29 13.63 13.01
N ILE A 104 3.10 13.22 12.52
CA ILE A 104 2.61 11.85 12.69
C ILE A 104 3.50 10.86 11.95
N ILE A 105 3.79 11.09 10.67
CA ILE A 105 4.59 10.15 9.87
C ILE A 105 6.07 10.10 10.31
N THR A 106 6.62 11.21 10.79
CA THR A 106 7.98 11.27 11.35
C THR A 106 8.05 10.49 12.67
N LYS A 107 7.04 10.59 13.53
CA LYS A 107 6.96 9.78 14.76
C LYS A 107 6.88 8.29 14.44
N ILE A 108 6.11 7.91 13.42
CA ILE A 108 6.04 6.51 12.96
C ILE A 108 7.40 6.02 12.44
N ALA A 109 8.15 6.89 11.76
CA ALA A 109 9.50 6.58 11.30
C ALA A 109 10.45 6.33 12.47
N GLU A 110 10.42 7.20 13.50
CA GLU A 110 11.19 7.02 14.73
C GLU A 110 10.86 5.71 15.45
N GLU A 111 9.56 5.38 15.57
CA GLU A 111 9.09 4.12 16.13
C GLU A 111 9.49 2.88 15.29
N ALA A 112 9.97 3.07 14.06
CA ALA A 112 10.50 2.05 13.16
C ALA A 112 12.04 2.10 13.05
N ASP A 113 12.71 2.73 14.03
CA ASP A 113 14.17 2.87 14.13
C ASP A 113 14.80 3.64 12.95
N LEU A 114 14.04 4.56 12.33
CA LEU A 114 14.53 5.44 11.28
C LEU A 114 14.93 6.80 11.86
N CYS A 115 16.10 7.32 11.46
CA CYS A 115 16.54 8.65 11.85
C CYS A 115 15.49 9.71 11.42
N PRO A 116 14.85 10.44 12.35
CA PRO A 116 13.79 11.39 12.01
C PRO A 116 14.25 12.52 11.09
N GLN A 117 15.51 12.94 11.24
CA GLN A 117 16.06 14.03 10.44
C GLN A 117 16.30 13.60 8.99
N ASP A 118 16.93 12.44 8.79
CA ASP A 118 17.20 11.88 7.46
C ASP A 118 15.89 11.50 6.76
N PHE A 119 14.94 10.93 7.50
CA PHE A 119 13.61 10.60 7.01
C PHE A 119 12.91 11.85 6.46
N LYS A 120 12.85 12.94 7.25
CA LYS A 120 12.22 14.20 6.82
C LYS A 120 12.89 14.75 5.57
N GLN A 121 14.23 14.77 5.53
CA GLN A 121 14.95 15.22 4.35
C GLN A 121 14.61 14.37 3.11
N TYR A 122 14.52 13.04 3.27
CA TYR A 122 14.24 12.13 2.17
C TYR A 122 12.82 12.28 1.62
N ILE A 123 11.78 12.39 2.46
CA ILE A 123 10.39 12.45 1.97
C ILE A 123 10.08 13.71 1.14
N TYR A 124 10.91 14.74 1.23
CA TYR A 124 10.85 15.94 0.38
C TYR A 124 11.85 15.95 -0.78
N SER A 125 12.71 14.95 -0.87
CA SER A 125 13.73 14.90 -1.91
C SER A 125 13.11 14.67 -3.31
N GLN A 126 13.80 15.19 -4.32
CA GLN A 126 13.46 14.96 -5.71
C GLN A 126 13.64 13.47 -6.08
N GLU A 127 14.65 12.82 -5.51
CA GLU A 127 14.89 11.38 -5.64
C GLU A 127 13.67 10.55 -5.22
N ALA A 128 13.10 10.82 -4.04
CA ALA A 128 11.95 10.08 -3.53
C ALA A 128 10.70 10.29 -4.39
N LYS A 129 10.53 11.50 -4.95
CA LYS A 129 9.45 11.81 -5.89
C LYS A 129 9.61 10.99 -7.18
N ASP A 130 10.78 11.04 -7.79
CA ASP A 130 11.02 10.43 -9.10
C ASP A 130 10.99 8.90 -9.02
N LEU A 131 11.55 8.31 -7.95
CA LEU A 131 11.49 6.88 -7.72
C LEU A 131 10.05 6.39 -7.52
N LEU A 132 9.24 7.12 -6.75
CA LEU A 132 7.83 6.75 -6.53
C LEU A 132 7.00 6.86 -7.83
N MET A 133 7.26 7.88 -8.64
CA MET A 133 6.64 8.03 -9.96
C MET A 133 7.05 6.90 -10.90
N SER A 134 8.36 6.58 -10.96
CA SER A 134 8.89 5.49 -11.77
C SER A 134 8.30 4.14 -11.39
N ASN A 135 8.23 3.80 -10.09
CA ASN A 135 7.58 2.57 -9.63
C ASN A 135 6.11 2.49 -10.04
N SER A 136 5.39 3.61 -9.99
CA SER A 136 3.97 3.67 -10.38
C SER A 136 3.81 3.49 -11.89
N ALA A 137 4.70 4.06 -12.70
CA ALA A 137 4.73 3.88 -14.14
C ALA A 137 5.07 2.43 -14.53
N GLN A 138 6.06 1.82 -13.88
CA GLN A 138 6.42 0.41 -14.08
C GLN A 138 5.26 -0.53 -13.77
N LEU A 139 4.48 -0.27 -12.71
CA LEU A 139 3.27 -1.06 -12.43
C LEU A 139 2.30 -1.03 -13.62
N ILE A 140 2.03 0.15 -14.17
CA ILE A 140 1.11 0.35 -15.31
C ILE A 140 1.65 -0.34 -16.56
N GLU A 141 2.95 -0.21 -16.84
CA GLU A 141 3.60 -0.87 -17.97
C GLU A 141 3.41 -2.39 -17.91
N LYS A 142 3.54 -2.97 -16.70
CA LYS A 142 3.27 -4.39 -16.41
C LYS A 142 1.78 -4.73 -16.26
N LYS A 143 0.88 -3.87 -16.78
CA LYS A 143 -0.58 -4.04 -16.81
C LYS A 143 -1.25 -4.03 -15.44
N GLY A 144 -0.56 -3.59 -14.39
CA GLY A 144 -1.12 -3.37 -13.07
C GLY A 144 -1.94 -2.09 -13.01
N PHE A 145 -3.04 -2.15 -12.25
CA PHE A 145 -4.03 -1.06 -12.19
C PHE A 145 -4.38 -0.67 -10.75
N GLY A 146 -3.75 -1.25 -9.73
CA GLY A 146 -4.05 -0.91 -8.34
C GLY A 146 -3.11 -1.53 -7.32
N SER A 147 -3.49 -1.47 -6.06
CA SER A 147 -2.76 -2.06 -4.92
C SER A 147 -3.72 -2.81 -4.00
N PRO A 148 -3.30 -3.96 -3.41
CA PRO A 148 -2.03 -4.63 -3.67
C PRO A 148 -2.04 -5.36 -5.02
N THR A 149 -0.92 -5.29 -5.74
CA THR A 149 -0.64 -6.11 -6.92
C THR A 149 0.64 -6.89 -6.67
N PHE A 150 0.63 -8.18 -6.97
CA PHE A 150 1.76 -9.08 -6.87
C PHE A 150 2.15 -9.57 -8.26
N PHE A 151 3.45 -9.74 -8.48
CA PHE A 151 3.98 -10.40 -9.67
C PHE A 151 4.83 -11.59 -9.23
N TYR A 152 4.59 -12.74 -9.85
CA TYR A 152 5.47 -13.89 -9.75
C TYR A 152 5.85 -14.30 -11.17
N ARG A 153 7.15 -14.20 -11.49
CA ARG A 153 7.65 -14.20 -12.87
C ARG A 153 6.91 -13.11 -13.67
N ASP A 154 6.28 -13.47 -14.79
CA ASP A 154 5.53 -12.54 -15.64
C ASP A 154 4.01 -12.56 -15.37
N HIS A 155 3.56 -13.26 -14.33
CA HIS A 155 2.15 -13.40 -14.02
C HIS A 155 1.71 -12.45 -12.89
N MET A 156 0.62 -11.73 -13.13
CA MET A 156 0.06 -10.74 -12.22
C MET A 156 -1.09 -11.33 -11.38
N PHE A 157 -1.11 -10.99 -10.09
CA PHE A 157 -2.18 -11.30 -9.15
C PHE A 157 -2.60 -10.02 -8.44
N PHE A 158 -3.89 -9.68 -8.48
CA PHE A 158 -4.41 -8.43 -7.92
C PHE A 158 -5.35 -8.70 -6.75
N GLY A 159 -5.12 -8.02 -5.62
CA GLY A 159 -5.96 -8.12 -4.42
C GLY A 159 -5.42 -9.09 -3.36
N ASN A 160 -5.74 -8.81 -2.08
CA ASN A 160 -5.42 -9.70 -0.95
C ASN A 160 -6.05 -11.09 -1.13
N ASP A 161 -7.23 -11.16 -1.74
CA ASP A 161 -7.99 -12.37 -2.02
C ASP A 161 -7.34 -13.27 -3.09
N ARG A 162 -6.25 -12.85 -3.74
CA ARG A 162 -5.45 -13.68 -4.65
C ARG A 162 -4.22 -14.33 -4.02
N LEU A 163 -3.87 -13.98 -2.78
CA LEU A 163 -2.69 -14.53 -2.11
C LEU A 163 -2.72 -16.06 -1.99
N HIS A 164 -3.89 -16.66 -1.78
CA HIS A 164 -4.01 -18.12 -1.74
C HIS A 164 -3.68 -18.77 -3.09
N LEU A 165 -4.21 -18.23 -4.19
CA LEU A 165 -3.91 -18.74 -5.52
C LEU A 165 -2.44 -18.53 -5.88
N LEU A 166 -1.87 -17.36 -5.56
CA LEU A 166 -0.44 -17.09 -5.72
C LEU A 166 0.41 -18.13 -4.96
N GLU A 167 0.03 -18.46 -3.72
CA GLU A 167 0.73 -19.48 -2.94
C GLU A 167 0.64 -20.87 -3.58
N GLU A 168 -0.53 -21.26 -4.09
CA GLU A 168 -0.69 -22.54 -4.80
C GLU A 168 0.13 -22.60 -6.09
N VAL A 169 0.20 -21.49 -6.83
CA VAL A 169 1.02 -21.37 -8.04
C VAL A 169 2.50 -21.59 -7.74
N ILE A 170 3.01 -21.01 -6.66
CA ILE A 170 4.39 -21.20 -6.21
C ILE A 170 4.60 -22.65 -5.74
N ARG A 171 3.74 -23.15 -4.86
CA ARG A 171 3.90 -24.46 -4.21
C ARG A 171 3.82 -25.63 -5.18
N LYS A 172 3.00 -25.52 -6.22
CA LYS A 172 2.75 -26.56 -7.22
C LYS A 172 3.48 -26.31 -8.54
N GLU A 173 4.31 -25.28 -8.62
CA GLU A 173 5.07 -24.90 -9.83
C GLU A 173 4.18 -24.80 -11.07
N LEU A 174 3.03 -24.13 -10.94
CA LEU A 174 2.03 -24.09 -12.03
C LEU A 174 2.44 -23.20 -13.22
N ILE A 175 3.44 -22.34 -13.03
CA ILE A 175 4.02 -21.42 -14.02
C ILE A 175 5.52 -21.26 -13.81
#